data_AF-A0A7V7D857-F1
#
_entry.id   AF-A0A7V7D857-F1
#
_cell.length_a   1.000
_cell.length_b   1.000
_cell.length_c   1.000
_cell.angle_alpha   90.00
_cell.angle_beta   90.00
_cell.angle_gamma   90.00
#
_symmetry.space_group_name_H-M   'P 1'
#
loop_
_entity.id
_entity.type
_entity.pdbx_description
1 polymer ?
#
loop_
_entity_poly.entity_id
_entity_poly.type
_entity_poly.pdbx_seq_one_letter_code
_entity_poly.pdbx_strand_id
1 'polypeptide(L)'
;MKFGRRICRGNPLWLPWAGTKACPYDGSPLLKTALVLLLVTSAGVSAARIKERTVKTVIWDTLSPFVNTVDFRDRSSWKPVPTDLLRLELDPLAAFSDPGYYGREYDFKGDCVVENEHLTAVFWSGKARVVIYSKADSIEKKMEFVPLQLKGGPARITSCSILQNTGDEAALEVSFAAQKTKESLSAIIAFGKSEIIEIRPAESSRGISILGPIEYGIVPGFIGDDLIFNPGEYPSMSTLCVPSENILLGLLKGENNVLVLTWPEGKQQVKLVLGEPREPRLFESVDLKHDGRSIYLTLLSAPGVWHKERLLPSYLERDVAINWKRPFSAKWKTQLLEAGVKTTYKFRESKNKIWRAITGNYTYPVWFEGENTFYRLGKKIPPKGESIIYFLERKNTPVWVSTPVDIMKETLGRQVCDTILDLAGRKLRSHHRRAGLGIRRAATCGCTAAIEVVFKAGREVEKKEYVAEAVDDMVYFVTRHVERI
;
A
#
# COMPACT_ATOMS: atom_id res chain seq x y z
N MET A 1 -44.46 -30.31 -8.11
CA MET A 1 -44.91 -29.53 -9.29
C MET A 1 -43.65 -29.11 -10.05
N LYS A 2 -43.24 -29.74 -11.17
CA LYS A 2 -43.67 -29.51 -12.59
C LYS A 2 -43.78 -27.99 -12.86
N PHE A 3 -43.09 -27.30 -13.78
CA PHE A 3 -42.32 -27.50 -15.03
C PHE A 3 -41.28 -26.34 -15.08
N GLY A 4 -40.27 -26.19 -15.93
CA GLY A 4 -39.91 -26.75 -17.24
C GLY A 4 -38.99 -25.73 -17.94
N ARG A 5 -37.97 -26.22 -18.66
CA ARG A 5 -37.00 -25.44 -19.46
C ARG A 5 -37.68 -24.63 -20.57
N ARG A 6 -37.09 -23.50 -20.97
CA ARG A 6 -36.99 -23.11 -22.39
C ARG A 6 -35.65 -22.44 -22.71
N ILE A 7 -34.93 -23.12 -23.58
CA ILE A 7 -33.83 -22.65 -24.43
C ILE A 7 -34.49 -22.14 -25.71
N CYS A 8 -34.09 -20.97 -26.22
CA CYS A 8 -34.23 -20.64 -27.64
C CYS A 8 -32.90 -20.08 -28.14
N ARG A 9 -32.25 -20.84 -29.02
CA ARG A 9 -31.27 -20.35 -30.00
C ARG A 9 -32.05 -19.77 -31.19
N GLY A 10 -31.53 -18.72 -31.81
CA GLY A 10 -31.96 -18.21 -33.10
C GLY A 10 -30.94 -17.22 -33.65
N ASN A 11 -30.08 -17.72 -34.53
CA ASN A 11 -29.12 -16.98 -35.37
C ASN A 11 -29.77 -16.86 -36.79
N PRO A 12 -29.10 -16.33 -37.83
CA PRO A 12 -28.74 -14.94 -38.17
C PRO A 12 -29.41 -14.50 -39.51
N LEU A 13 -29.38 -13.22 -39.95
CA LEU A 13 -29.42 -12.87 -41.40
C LEU A 13 -29.13 -11.37 -41.70
N TRP A 14 -27.99 -11.14 -42.38
CA TRP A 14 -27.70 -10.33 -43.58
C TRP A 14 -28.25 -8.89 -43.81
N LEU A 15 -27.28 -7.94 -43.83
CA LEU A 15 -26.95 -6.84 -44.80
C LEU A 15 -28.02 -5.80 -45.24
N PRO A 16 -27.63 -4.75 -45.99
CA PRO A 16 -26.65 -3.68 -45.70
C PRO A 16 -27.29 -2.28 -45.91
N TRP A 17 -26.61 -1.17 -45.60
CA TRP A 17 -26.78 0.05 -46.40
C TRP A 17 -25.56 0.97 -46.32
N ALA A 18 -25.08 1.32 -47.51
CA ALA A 18 -23.97 2.22 -47.78
C ALA A 18 -24.47 3.68 -47.86
N GLY A 19 -23.59 4.64 -47.63
CA GLY A 19 -23.91 6.05 -47.77
C GLY A 19 -22.72 6.98 -47.52
N THR A 20 -21.75 6.89 -48.42
CA THR A 20 -20.69 7.85 -48.78
C THR A 20 -20.91 9.32 -48.40
N LYS A 21 -19.84 9.97 -47.92
CA LYS A 21 -19.36 11.25 -48.48
C LYS A 21 -17.89 11.48 -48.11
N ALA A 22 -17.05 11.40 -49.14
CA ALA A 22 -15.69 11.90 -49.16
C ALA A 22 -15.69 13.31 -49.78
N CYS A 23 -14.75 14.16 -49.36
CA CYS A 23 -14.02 15.07 -50.25
C CYS A 23 -12.73 15.61 -49.58
N PRO A 24 -11.73 16.05 -50.38
CA PRO A 24 -10.31 15.91 -50.09
C PRO A 24 -9.54 17.25 -50.06
N TYR A 25 -8.26 17.22 -49.69
CA TYR A 25 -7.14 18.07 -50.17
C TYR A 25 -5.83 17.36 -49.71
N ASP A 26 -5.04 16.72 -50.58
CA ASP A 26 -3.97 17.28 -51.46
C ASP A 26 -3.03 18.27 -50.74
N GLY A 27 -1.71 18.17 -50.75
CA GLY A 27 -0.72 17.28 -51.39
C GLY A 27 0.66 17.75 -50.89
N SER A 28 1.64 16.88 -50.59
CA SER A 28 2.65 16.34 -51.50
C SER A 28 4.04 16.43 -50.81
N PRO A 29 5.07 15.67 -51.27
CA PRO A 29 6.18 15.18 -50.44
C PRO A 29 7.57 15.70 -50.87
N LEU A 30 8.65 15.07 -50.34
CA LEU A 30 10.10 15.22 -50.61
C LEU A 30 10.81 16.08 -49.55
N LEU A 31 11.94 15.70 -48.95
CA LEU A 31 13.17 15.25 -49.60
C LEU A 31 14.06 14.44 -48.64
N LYS A 32 14.70 13.41 -49.17
CA LYS A 32 15.81 12.66 -48.58
C LYS A 32 17.06 13.54 -48.52
N THR A 33 17.80 13.51 -47.41
CA THR A 33 19.28 13.54 -47.49
C THR A 33 19.90 12.89 -46.27
N ALA A 34 20.56 11.75 -46.52
CA ALA A 34 21.56 11.19 -45.63
C ALA A 34 22.83 12.03 -45.71
N LEU A 35 23.47 12.30 -44.57
CA LEU A 35 24.86 12.71 -44.54
C LEU A 35 25.62 11.75 -43.61
N VAL A 36 26.31 10.81 -44.25
CA VAL A 36 27.39 10.03 -43.66
C VAL A 36 28.61 10.94 -43.62
N LEU A 37 29.18 11.17 -42.44
CA LEU A 37 30.54 11.67 -42.32
C LEU A 37 31.32 10.77 -41.37
N LEU A 38 32.29 10.05 -41.95
CA LEU A 38 33.39 9.40 -41.28
C LEU A 38 34.18 10.40 -40.43
N LEU A 39 34.47 10.05 -39.19
CA LEU A 39 35.63 10.58 -38.47
C LEU A 39 36.29 9.47 -37.64
N VAL A 40 37.35 8.96 -38.25
CA VAL A 40 38.67 8.64 -37.67
C VAL A 40 38.69 8.08 -36.25
N THR A 41 39.13 6.82 -36.21
CA THR A 41 39.69 6.06 -35.10
C THR A 41 40.61 6.86 -34.18
N SER A 42 40.24 6.98 -32.90
CA SER A 42 41.21 7.03 -31.81
C SER A 42 40.98 5.82 -30.91
N ALA A 43 41.91 4.88 -30.99
CA ALA A 43 42.05 3.78 -30.04
C ALA A 43 42.52 4.37 -28.69
N GLY A 44 41.56 4.83 -27.89
CA GLY A 44 41.74 5.00 -26.47
C GLY A 44 41.23 3.76 -25.78
N VAL A 45 42.13 2.89 -25.31
CA VAL A 45 41.80 1.87 -24.31
C VAL A 45 41.36 2.64 -23.07
N SER A 46 40.07 2.96 -23.00
CA SER A 46 39.45 3.42 -21.78
C SER A 46 39.43 2.19 -20.89
N ALA A 47 40.40 2.12 -19.96
CA ALA A 47 40.26 1.31 -18.78
C ALA A 47 38.89 1.65 -18.19
N ALA A 48 37.91 0.78 -18.47
CA ALA A 48 36.63 0.84 -17.83
C ALA A 48 36.95 0.63 -16.36
N ARG A 49 37.05 1.75 -15.64
CA ARG A 49 36.88 1.78 -14.21
C ARG A 49 35.50 1.18 -14.03
N ILE A 50 35.45 -0.12 -13.76
CA ILE A 50 34.29 -0.79 -13.21
C ILE A 50 34.03 0.05 -11.97
N LYS A 51 33.11 1.00 -12.10
CA LYS A 51 32.56 1.73 -10.98
C LYS A 51 31.92 0.61 -10.19
N GLU A 52 32.61 0.13 -9.16
CA GLU A 52 32.14 -0.94 -8.29
C GLU A 52 30.68 -0.64 -8.04
N ARG A 53 29.84 -1.50 -8.63
CA ARG A 53 28.40 -1.43 -8.43
C ARG A 53 28.28 -1.74 -6.96
N THR A 54 28.06 -0.71 -6.13
CA THR A 54 27.89 -0.88 -4.70
C THR A 54 26.77 -1.90 -4.54
N VAL A 55 27.14 -3.10 -4.10
CA VAL A 55 26.24 -4.23 -3.92
C VAL A 55 25.13 -3.73 -3.00
N LYS A 56 23.90 -3.72 -3.51
CA LYS A 56 22.77 -3.13 -2.79
C LYS A 56 22.15 -4.09 -1.80
N THR A 57 22.29 -5.39 -2.06
CA THR A 57 21.74 -6.46 -1.22
C THR A 57 22.84 -7.48 -0.95
N VAL A 58 23.12 -7.75 0.33
CA VAL A 58 24.18 -8.66 0.78
C VAL A 58 23.56 -9.74 1.66
N ILE A 59 23.93 -10.99 1.40
CA ILE A 59 23.63 -12.13 2.27
C ILE A 59 24.87 -12.40 3.14
N TRP A 60 24.66 -12.54 4.43
CA TRP A 60 25.70 -12.86 5.41
C TRP A 60 25.41 -14.20 6.07
N ASP A 61 26.49 -14.89 6.41
CA ASP A 61 26.52 -16.02 7.33
C ASP A 61 27.19 -15.56 8.61
N THR A 62 26.47 -15.63 9.74
CA THR A 62 27.01 -15.19 11.05
C THR A 62 28.04 -16.14 11.63
N LEU A 63 28.35 -17.26 10.93
CA LEU A 63 29.27 -18.33 11.31
C LEU A 63 28.93 -19.11 12.59
N SER A 64 28.07 -18.54 13.44
CA SER A 64 27.51 -19.14 14.64
C SER A 64 26.09 -18.63 14.85
N PRO A 65 25.13 -19.48 15.28
CA PRO A 65 23.76 -19.05 15.51
C PRO A 65 23.63 -18.05 16.66
N PHE A 66 22.69 -17.12 16.56
CA PHE A 66 22.32 -16.24 17.67
C PHE A 66 21.62 -17.05 18.77
N VAL A 67 22.03 -16.82 20.02
CA VAL A 67 21.48 -17.54 21.17
C VAL A 67 20.23 -16.83 21.73
N ASN A 68 20.42 -15.63 22.28
CA ASN A 68 19.38 -14.90 23.03
C ASN A 68 19.00 -13.57 22.41
N THR A 69 19.96 -12.86 21.84
CA THR A 69 19.80 -11.53 21.27
C THR A 69 20.47 -11.49 19.91
N VAL A 70 19.79 -10.87 18.95
CA VAL A 70 20.37 -10.56 17.65
C VAL A 70 21.09 -9.23 17.80
N ASP A 71 22.42 -9.26 17.80
CA ASP A 71 23.27 -8.07 17.64
C ASP A 71 23.91 -8.10 16.26
N PHE A 72 23.51 -7.17 15.40
CA PHE A 72 24.00 -7.03 14.03
C PHE A 72 24.86 -5.78 13.84
N ARG A 73 25.24 -5.10 14.94
CA ARG A 73 26.10 -3.90 14.87
C ARG A 73 27.54 -4.29 14.59
N ASP A 74 28.03 -5.31 15.26
CA ASP A 74 29.33 -5.91 14.99
C ASP A 74 29.19 -7.06 13.99
N ARG A 75 29.77 -6.85 12.81
CA ARG A 75 29.80 -7.83 11.71
C ARG A 75 31.20 -8.38 11.46
N SER A 76 32.17 -8.07 12.33
CA SER A 76 33.57 -8.44 12.13
C SER A 76 33.78 -9.97 12.02
N SER A 77 32.91 -10.74 12.66
CA SER A 77 32.90 -12.20 12.63
C SER A 77 32.03 -12.80 11.53
N TRP A 78 31.31 -11.98 10.76
CA TRP A 78 30.37 -12.47 9.75
C TRP A 78 31.06 -12.65 8.40
N LYS A 79 30.62 -13.66 7.65
CA LYS A 79 31.14 -13.94 6.32
C LYS A 79 30.11 -13.52 5.26
N PRO A 80 30.47 -12.63 4.31
CA PRO A 80 29.58 -12.34 3.19
C PRO A 80 29.51 -13.57 2.29
N VAL A 81 28.29 -13.94 1.89
CA VAL A 81 28.06 -15.03 0.94
C VAL A 81 28.32 -14.50 -0.47
N PRO A 82 29.22 -15.14 -1.26
CA PRO A 82 29.49 -14.71 -2.63
C PRO A 82 28.22 -14.71 -3.48
N THR A 83 28.07 -13.69 -4.33
CA THR A 83 26.99 -13.62 -5.34
C THR A 83 27.17 -14.66 -6.45
N ASP A 84 28.42 -15.03 -6.72
CA ASP A 84 28.79 -16.11 -7.61
C ASP A 84 29.25 -17.32 -6.78
N LEU A 85 28.36 -18.29 -6.59
CA LEU A 85 28.62 -19.49 -5.81
C LEU A 85 29.66 -20.41 -6.48
N LEU A 86 29.92 -20.27 -7.79
CA LEU A 86 31.00 -21.02 -8.46
C LEU A 86 32.37 -20.69 -7.87
N ARG A 87 32.54 -19.53 -7.22
CA ARG A 87 33.78 -19.16 -6.52
C ARG A 87 34.05 -20.02 -5.29
N LEU A 88 33.06 -20.79 -4.83
CA LEU A 88 33.23 -21.74 -3.74
C LEU A 88 33.73 -23.12 -4.23
N GLU A 89 33.84 -23.31 -5.54
CA GLU A 89 34.44 -24.50 -6.13
C GLU A 89 35.95 -24.54 -5.98
N LEU A 90 36.48 -25.76 -5.91
CA LEU A 90 37.93 -25.98 -5.97
C LEU A 90 38.49 -25.63 -7.36
N ASP A 91 37.72 -25.88 -8.42
CA ASP A 91 38.03 -25.49 -9.79
C ASP A 91 36.78 -24.85 -10.45
N PRO A 92 36.64 -23.53 -10.35
CA PRO A 92 35.51 -22.80 -10.93
C PRO A 92 35.41 -22.90 -12.46
N LEU A 93 36.54 -23.06 -13.17
CA LEU A 93 36.53 -23.13 -14.63
C LEU A 93 35.99 -24.47 -15.12
N ALA A 94 36.40 -25.57 -14.46
CA ALA A 94 35.83 -26.89 -14.73
C ALA A 94 34.32 -26.91 -14.42
N ALA A 95 33.91 -26.36 -13.28
CA ALA A 95 32.51 -26.24 -12.89
C ALA A 95 31.66 -25.42 -13.87
N PHE A 96 32.18 -24.30 -14.37
CA PHE A 96 31.49 -23.47 -15.36
C PHE A 96 31.30 -24.17 -16.71
N SER A 97 32.17 -25.11 -17.04
CA SER A 97 32.12 -25.85 -18.31
C SER A 97 31.09 -27.00 -18.33
N ASP A 98 30.54 -27.38 -17.18
CA ASP A 98 29.47 -28.37 -17.08
C ASP A 98 28.09 -27.68 -17.23
N PRO A 99 27.37 -27.89 -18.34
CA PRO A 99 26.07 -27.23 -18.57
C PRO A 99 24.97 -27.66 -17.59
N GLY A 100 25.17 -28.72 -16.80
CA GLY A 100 24.27 -29.14 -15.72
C GLY A 100 24.64 -28.60 -14.34
N TYR A 101 25.79 -27.93 -14.21
CA TYR A 101 26.32 -27.49 -12.93
C TYR A 101 25.99 -26.01 -12.65
N TYR A 102 25.30 -25.76 -11.53
CA TYR A 102 24.86 -24.42 -11.15
C TYR A 102 25.62 -23.84 -9.95
N GLY A 103 26.76 -24.45 -9.58
CA GLY A 103 27.53 -24.11 -8.38
C GLY A 103 27.17 -24.97 -7.17
N ARG A 104 28.05 -24.98 -6.16
CA ARG A 104 27.79 -25.58 -4.86
C ARG A 104 26.60 -24.96 -4.15
N GLU A 105 25.87 -25.79 -3.42
CA GLU A 105 24.98 -25.32 -2.36
C GLU A 105 25.77 -24.62 -1.26
N TYR A 106 25.22 -23.54 -0.71
CA TYR A 106 25.83 -22.85 0.42
C TYR A 106 25.26 -23.38 1.74
N ASP A 107 26.12 -24.00 2.56
CA ASP A 107 25.77 -24.49 3.89
C ASP A 107 26.11 -23.45 4.96
N PHE A 108 25.08 -22.78 5.49
CA PHE A 108 25.22 -21.77 6.55
C PHE A 108 25.75 -22.39 7.85
N LYS A 109 26.81 -21.80 8.41
CA LYS A 109 27.34 -22.22 9.72
C LYS A 109 26.63 -21.54 10.89
N GLY A 110 26.17 -20.31 10.68
CA GLY A 110 25.35 -19.57 11.63
C GLY A 110 23.93 -19.30 11.13
N ASP A 111 23.39 -18.17 11.58
CA ASP A 111 22.14 -17.64 11.05
C ASP A 111 22.40 -16.91 9.73
N CYS A 112 21.38 -16.92 8.85
CA CYS A 112 21.41 -16.15 7.62
C CYS A 112 20.94 -14.72 7.91
N VAL A 113 21.62 -13.72 7.35
CA VAL A 113 21.18 -12.32 7.40
C VAL A 113 21.16 -11.74 6.00
N VAL A 114 20.04 -11.14 5.60
CA VAL A 114 19.92 -10.38 4.35
C VAL A 114 19.87 -8.90 4.68
N GLU A 115 20.72 -8.11 4.05
CA GLU A 115 20.79 -6.68 4.29
C GLU A 115 20.72 -5.92 2.97
N ASN A 116 19.89 -4.87 2.89
CA ASN A 116 19.90 -3.93 1.77
C ASN A 116 19.97 -2.47 2.22
N GLU A 117 19.74 -1.50 1.33
CA GLU A 117 19.79 -0.06 1.66
C GLU A 117 18.76 0.35 2.74
N HIS A 118 17.65 -0.37 2.87
CA HIS A 118 16.49 0.02 3.68
C HIS A 118 16.32 -0.82 4.95
N LEU A 119 16.71 -2.11 4.93
CA LEU A 119 16.42 -3.04 6.01
C LEU A 119 17.54 -4.08 6.23
N THR A 120 17.45 -4.71 7.39
CA THR A 120 18.20 -5.93 7.74
C THR A 120 17.19 -6.98 8.18
N ALA A 121 17.22 -8.16 7.57
CA ALA A 121 16.39 -9.30 7.89
C ALA A 121 17.25 -10.46 8.41
N VAL A 122 16.96 -10.93 9.61
CA VAL A 122 17.72 -12.00 10.29
C VAL A 122 16.88 -13.25 10.38
N PHE A 123 17.35 -14.32 9.76
CA PHE A 123 16.75 -15.65 9.79
C PHE A 123 17.23 -16.38 11.04
N TRP A 124 16.58 -16.10 12.16
CA TRP A 124 17.00 -16.56 13.48
C TRP A 124 16.60 -18.03 13.68
N SER A 125 17.55 -18.93 13.40
CA SER A 125 17.32 -20.36 13.32
C SER A 125 16.81 -20.95 14.63
N GLY A 126 17.40 -20.56 15.76
CA GLY A 126 17.04 -21.06 17.09
C GLY A 126 15.63 -20.67 17.57
N LYS A 127 14.96 -19.70 16.90
CA LYS A 127 13.63 -19.22 17.28
C LYS A 127 12.55 -19.46 16.20
N ALA A 128 12.93 -19.99 15.03
CA ALA A 128 12.03 -20.08 13.85
C ALA A 128 11.41 -18.73 13.46
N ARG A 129 12.18 -17.64 13.51
CA ARG A 129 11.68 -16.31 13.15
C ARG A 129 12.55 -15.64 12.12
N VAL A 130 11.92 -14.85 11.26
CA VAL A 130 12.62 -13.88 10.43
C VAL A 130 12.38 -12.51 11.04
N VAL A 131 13.42 -11.93 11.63
CA VAL A 131 13.35 -10.67 12.36
C VAL A 131 13.74 -9.52 11.44
N ILE A 132 12.90 -8.51 11.33
CA ILE A 132 13.05 -7.40 10.39
C ILE A 132 13.36 -6.12 11.16
N TYR A 133 14.46 -5.48 10.78
CA TYR A 133 14.94 -4.22 11.30
C TYR A 133 14.92 -3.17 10.18
N SER A 134 14.43 -1.98 10.49
CA SER A 134 14.55 -0.81 9.60
C SER A 134 15.91 -0.16 9.81
N LYS A 135 16.61 0.20 8.74
CA LYS A 135 17.89 0.93 8.84
C LYS A 135 17.71 2.38 9.26
N ALA A 136 16.49 2.93 9.16
CA ALA A 136 16.18 4.26 9.69
C ALA A 136 16.25 4.31 11.23
N ASP A 137 16.10 3.17 11.90
CA ASP A 137 16.13 3.02 13.35
C ASP A 137 16.75 1.66 13.71
N SER A 138 18.04 1.54 13.44
CA SER A 138 18.81 0.28 13.34
C SER A 138 19.08 -0.42 14.69
N ILE A 139 18.36 -0.06 15.75
CA ILE A 139 18.62 -0.54 17.11
C ILE A 139 17.49 -1.41 17.62
N GLU A 140 16.25 -1.09 17.25
CA GLU A 140 15.08 -1.77 17.80
C GLU A 140 14.47 -2.71 16.77
N LYS A 141 14.21 -3.95 17.19
CA LYS A 141 13.42 -4.90 16.43
C LYS A 141 12.05 -4.31 16.11
N LYS A 142 11.68 -4.27 14.83
CA LYS A 142 10.40 -3.70 14.41
C LYS A 142 9.34 -4.78 14.21
N MET A 143 9.65 -5.79 13.41
CA MET A 143 8.69 -6.84 13.08
C MET A 143 9.33 -8.22 13.06
N GLU A 144 8.50 -9.26 13.18
CA GLU A 144 8.92 -10.64 12.99
C GLU A 144 7.92 -11.37 12.10
N PHE A 145 8.43 -12.25 11.26
CA PHE A 145 7.65 -13.22 10.51
C PHE A 145 7.78 -14.60 11.15
N VAL A 146 6.65 -15.30 11.28
CA VAL A 146 6.57 -16.71 11.65
C VAL A 146 5.45 -17.41 10.86
N PRO A 147 5.62 -18.68 10.44
CA PRO A 147 4.51 -19.48 9.94
C PRO A 147 3.40 -19.59 10.99
N LEU A 148 2.14 -19.41 10.58
CA LEU A 148 1.02 -19.27 11.51
C LEU A 148 0.87 -20.48 12.46
N GLN A 149 1.16 -21.68 11.96
CA GLN A 149 1.08 -22.94 12.72
C GLN A 149 2.15 -23.07 13.80
N LEU A 150 3.25 -22.32 13.69
CA LEU A 150 4.36 -22.35 14.64
C LEU A 150 4.27 -21.22 15.66
N LYS A 151 3.28 -20.34 15.54
CA LYS A 151 3.05 -19.22 16.45
C LYS A 151 2.82 -19.72 17.88
N GLY A 152 3.59 -19.21 18.84
CA GLY A 152 3.45 -19.49 20.27
C GLY A 152 4.12 -20.80 20.76
N GLY A 153 4.69 -21.61 19.85
CA GLY A 153 5.39 -22.86 20.21
C GLY A 153 6.90 -22.79 19.98
N PRO A 154 7.68 -23.70 20.59
CA PRO A 154 9.11 -23.83 20.29
C PRO A 154 9.29 -24.45 18.90
N ALA A 155 10.00 -23.73 18.04
CA ALA A 155 10.31 -24.14 16.67
C ALA A 155 11.70 -23.66 16.27
N ARG A 156 12.24 -24.24 15.20
CA ARG A 156 13.51 -23.81 14.61
C ARG A 156 13.44 -23.73 13.08
N ILE A 157 14.34 -22.96 12.48
CA ILE A 157 14.65 -23.08 11.05
C ILE A 157 15.53 -24.34 10.90
N THR A 158 15.13 -25.26 10.04
CA THR A 158 15.86 -26.51 9.78
C THR A 158 16.71 -26.45 8.52
N SER A 159 16.34 -25.60 7.55
CA SER A 159 17.15 -25.32 6.38
C SER A 159 16.92 -23.89 5.90
N CYS A 160 17.95 -23.31 5.29
CA CYS A 160 17.91 -22.04 4.60
C CYS A 160 18.75 -22.19 3.32
N SER A 161 18.09 -22.22 2.17
CA SER A 161 18.72 -22.43 0.87
C SER A 161 18.64 -21.16 0.03
N ILE A 162 19.73 -20.83 -0.65
CA ILE A 162 19.79 -19.65 -1.52
C ILE A 162 19.21 -20.01 -2.88
N LEU A 163 18.09 -19.38 -3.24
CA LEU A 163 17.48 -19.51 -4.57
C LEU A 163 18.01 -18.44 -5.53
N GLN A 164 18.35 -17.26 -5.01
CA GLN A 164 18.88 -16.14 -5.80
C GLN A 164 19.81 -15.28 -4.93
N ASN A 165 20.96 -14.89 -5.49
CA ASN A 165 21.89 -13.93 -4.89
C ASN A 165 22.64 -13.16 -5.98
N THR A 166 22.03 -12.10 -6.52
CA THR A 166 22.63 -11.32 -7.62
C THR A 166 23.43 -10.11 -7.14
N GLY A 167 23.43 -9.84 -5.83
CA GLY A 167 23.93 -8.60 -5.23
C GLY A 167 22.98 -7.41 -5.33
N ASP A 168 21.93 -7.54 -6.15
CA ASP A 168 20.83 -6.59 -6.28
C ASP A 168 19.54 -7.18 -5.68
N GLU A 169 19.38 -8.49 -5.80
CA GLU A 169 18.22 -9.27 -5.34
C GLU A 169 18.70 -10.51 -4.59
N ALA A 170 17.94 -10.92 -3.58
CA ALA A 170 18.16 -12.14 -2.84
C ALA A 170 16.83 -12.88 -2.66
N ALA A 171 16.84 -14.20 -2.80
CA ALA A 171 15.69 -15.05 -2.48
C ALA A 171 16.17 -16.28 -1.72
N LEU A 172 15.50 -16.57 -0.62
CA LEU A 172 15.84 -17.68 0.28
C LEU A 172 14.62 -18.59 0.43
N GLU A 173 14.81 -19.89 0.23
CA GLU A 173 13.86 -20.90 0.67
C GLU A 173 14.19 -21.29 2.11
N VAL A 174 13.22 -21.18 3.00
CA VAL A 174 13.41 -21.41 4.43
C VAL A 174 12.44 -22.47 4.89
N SER A 175 12.96 -23.52 5.52
CA SER A 175 12.15 -24.56 6.14
C SER A 175 12.14 -24.41 7.65
N PHE A 176 10.95 -24.53 8.23
CA PHE A 176 10.68 -24.43 9.66
C PHE A 176 10.13 -25.75 10.16
N ALA A 177 10.51 -26.15 11.37
CA ALA A 177 9.95 -27.31 12.04
C ALA A 177 9.64 -26.99 13.51
N ALA A 178 8.47 -27.43 13.98
CA ALA A 178 8.20 -27.45 15.41
C ALA A 178 9.03 -28.58 16.07
N GLN A 179 9.47 -28.39 17.31
CA GLN A 179 10.30 -29.40 17.99
C GLN A 179 9.57 -30.75 18.21
N LYS A 180 8.24 -30.75 18.22
CA LYS A 180 7.40 -31.91 18.56
C LYS A 180 6.71 -32.56 17.35
N THR A 181 6.76 -31.96 16.16
CA THR A 181 6.06 -32.45 14.97
C THR A 181 7.04 -32.71 13.85
N LYS A 182 6.79 -33.75 13.04
CA LYS A 182 7.57 -34.04 11.83
C LYS A 182 7.17 -33.18 10.64
N GLU A 183 6.10 -32.39 10.75
CA GLU A 183 5.69 -31.46 9.69
C GLU A 183 6.71 -30.33 9.55
N SER A 184 7.32 -30.24 8.38
CA SER A 184 8.11 -29.09 7.95
C SER A 184 7.22 -28.13 7.15
N LEU A 185 7.35 -26.85 7.43
CA LEU A 185 6.70 -25.78 6.68
C LEU A 185 7.79 -25.02 5.94
N SER A 186 7.57 -24.62 4.70
CA SER A 186 8.52 -23.78 3.98
C SER A 186 7.89 -22.48 3.49
N ALA A 187 8.76 -21.49 3.27
CA ALA A 187 8.42 -20.25 2.60
C ALA A 187 9.62 -19.75 1.81
N ILE A 188 9.35 -19.15 0.65
CA ILE A 188 10.35 -18.36 -0.09
C ILE A 188 10.22 -16.91 0.36
N ILE A 189 11.33 -16.32 0.76
CA ILE A 189 11.41 -14.92 1.19
C ILE A 189 12.37 -14.21 0.25
N ALA A 190 11.87 -13.21 -0.47
CA ALA A 190 12.61 -12.47 -1.48
C ALA A 190 12.76 -10.99 -1.12
N PHE A 191 13.92 -10.45 -1.50
CA PHE A 191 14.39 -9.10 -1.22
C PHE A 191 14.90 -8.49 -2.52
N GLY A 192 14.50 -7.25 -2.78
CA GLY A 192 15.00 -6.48 -3.90
C GLY A 192 15.79 -5.25 -3.45
N LYS A 193 15.83 -4.27 -4.34
CA LYS A 193 16.46 -2.96 -4.12
C LYS A 193 15.62 -2.03 -3.25
N SER A 194 14.32 -2.28 -3.15
CA SER A 194 13.38 -1.48 -2.35
C SER A 194 13.25 -2.03 -0.92
N GLU A 195 12.49 -1.31 -0.10
CA GLU A 195 12.11 -1.70 1.26
C GLU A 195 11.06 -2.83 1.33
N ILE A 196 10.69 -3.43 0.21
CA ILE A 196 9.63 -4.44 0.11
C ILE A 196 10.23 -5.85 0.28
N ILE A 197 9.61 -6.64 1.16
CA ILE A 197 9.88 -8.07 1.30
C ILE A 197 8.68 -8.82 0.74
N GLU A 198 8.95 -9.75 -0.18
CA GLU A 198 7.95 -10.71 -0.67
C GLU A 198 8.07 -12.02 0.11
N ILE A 199 6.94 -12.53 0.58
CA ILE A 199 6.84 -13.82 1.25
C ILE A 199 5.91 -14.69 0.41
N ARG A 200 6.40 -15.84 -0.04
CA ARG A 200 5.64 -16.89 -0.72
C ARG A 200 5.60 -18.12 0.17
N PRO A 201 4.57 -18.28 1.01
CA PRO A 201 4.41 -19.48 1.81
C PRO A 201 4.18 -20.69 0.90
N ALA A 202 4.70 -21.86 1.28
CA ALA A 202 4.36 -23.09 0.59
C ALA A 202 2.87 -23.41 0.72
N GLU A 203 2.32 -24.18 -0.23
CA GLU A 203 0.91 -24.57 -0.24
C GLU A 203 0.50 -25.37 1.01
N SER A 204 1.44 -26.07 1.64
CA SER A 204 1.24 -26.79 2.90
C SER A 204 1.04 -25.86 4.11
N SER A 205 1.37 -24.57 3.99
CA SER A 205 1.18 -23.60 5.06
C SER A 205 -0.27 -23.12 5.16
N ARG A 206 -0.76 -22.91 6.39
CA ARG A 206 -2.11 -22.37 6.65
C ARG A 206 -2.15 -20.84 6.62
N GLY A 207 -1.00 -20.20 6.71
CA GLY A 207 -0.92 -18.76 6.92
C GLY A 207 0.44 -18.30 7.40
N ILE A 208 0.54 -17.00 7.58
CA ILE A 208 1.68 -16.34 8.18
C ILE A 208 1.20 -15.46 9.34
N SER A 209 2.09 -15.20 10.28
CA SER A 209 1.88 -14.22 11.34
C SER A 209 3.00 -13.20 11.30
N ILE A 210 2.62 -11.93 11.26
CA ILE A 210 3.51 -10.78 11.30
C ILE A 210 3.41 -10.18 12.69
N LEU A 211 4.40 -10.39 13.54
CA LEU A 211 4.41 -9.90 14.92
C LEU A 211 5.05 -8.53 15.02
N GLY A 212 4.50 -7.66 15.85
CA GLY A 212 5.04 -6.32 16.09
C GLY A 212 4.16 -5.51 17.05
N PRO A 213 4.68 -4.39 17.60
CA PRO A 213 3.94 -3.54 18.52
C PRO A 213 3.01 -2.57 17.76
N ILE A 214 1.88 -3.06 17.27
CA ILE A 214 0.95 -2.28 16.44
C ILE A 214 -0.06 -1.56 17.36
N GLU A 215 -0.11 -0.24 17.30
CA GLU A 215 -1.03 0.59 18.08
C GLU A 215 -2.40 0.72 17.41
N TYR A 216 -2.43 0.86 16.07
CA TYR A 216 -3.67 0.92 15.29
C TYR A 216 -3.56 0.07 14.03
N GLY A 217 -4.63 -0.65 13.69
CA GLY A 217 -4.80 -1.29 12.39
C GLY A 217 -5.69 -0.44 11.50
N ILE A 218 -5.35 -0.24 10.22
CA ILE A 218 -6.13 0.57 9.28
C ILE A 218 -6.38 -0.21 7.99
N VAL A 219 -7.64 -0.32 7.60
CA VAL A 219 -8.04 -0.72 6.24
C VAL A 219 -8.44 0.54 5.47
N PRO A 220 -7.63 0.97 4.49
CA PRO A 220 -7.91 2.16 3.70
C PRO A 220 -9.21 2.08 2.90
N GLY A 221 -10.09 3.06 3.12
CA GLY A 221 -11.23 3.41 2.28
C GLY A 221 -10.80 4.44 1.23
N PHE A 222 -10.67 4.00 -0.01
CA PHE A 222 -10.26 4.89 -1.10
C PHE A 222 -11.41 5.75 -1.66
N ILE A 223 -12.62 5.21 -1.60
CA ILE A 223 -13.87 5.86 -2.03
C ILE A 223 -14.66 6.34 -0.81
N GLY A 224 -14.72 5.50 0.24
CA GLY A 224 -15.43 5.77 1.49
C GLY A 224 -14.52 6.18 2.65
N ASP A 225 -14.98 5.88 3.85
CA ASP A 225 -14.23 6.11 5.09
C ASP A 225 -13.27 4.95 5.38
N ASP A 226 -12.11 5.28 5.95
CA ASP A 226 -11.13 4.29 6.38
C ASP A 226 -11.63 3.55 7.64
N LEU A 227 -11.37 2.24 7.75
CA LEU A 227 -11.67 1.48 8.98
C LEU A 227 -10.44 1.50 9.88
N ILE A 228 -10.55 2.13 11.05
CA ILE A 228 -9.47 2.23 12.04
C ILE A 228 -9.82 1.40 13.26
N PHE A 229 -8.98 0.41 13.55
CA PHE A 229 -9.11 -0.49 14.69
C PHE A 229 -8.18 -0.02 15.80
N ASN A 230 -8.74 0.28 16.97
CA ASN A 230 -8.02 0.55 18.20
C ASN A 230 -8.20 -0.66 19.14
N PRO A 231 -7.14 -1.33 19.61
CA PRO A 231 -7.25 -2.49 20.48
C PRO A 231 -7.94 -2.18 21.82
N GLY A 232 -7.89 -0.93 22.30
CA GLY A 232 -8.58 -0.47 23.50
C GLY A 232 -10.11 -0.44 23.38
N GLU A 233 -10.65 -0.38 22.16
CA GLU A 233 -12.11 -0.47 21.92
C GLU A 233 -12.66 -1.90 22.10
N TYR A 234 -11.80 -2.90 22.30
CA TYR A 234 -12.17 -4.33 22.34
C TYR A 234 -11.58 -5.08 23.54
N PRO A 235 -11.87 -4.68 24.79
CA PRO A 235 -11.19 -5.22 25.99
C PRO A 235 -11.36 -6.74 26.18
N SER A 236 -12.50 -7.31 25.76
CA SER A 236 -12.80 -8.73 25.94
C SER A 236 -12.40 -9.61 24.74
N MET A 237 -11.89 -9.02 23.66
CA MET A 237 -11.50 -9.78 22.46
C MET A 237 -10.01 -10.12 22.50
N SER A 238 -9.67 -11.30 21.96
CA SER A 238 -8.28 -11.70 21.69
C SER A 238 -7.92 -11.55 20.21
N THR A 239 -8.90 -11.53 19.32
CA THR A 239 -8.70 -11.37 17.88
C THR A 239 -9.83 -10.58 17.24
N LEU A 240 -9.54 -9.87 16.16
CA LEU A 240 -10.52 -9.17 15.31
C LEU A 240 -10.34 -9.63 13.87
N CYS A 241 -11.43 -10.05 13.23
CA CYS A 241 -11.44 -10.27 11.78
C CYS A 241 -11.52 -8.91 11.09
N VAL A 242 -10.65 -8.71 10.11
CA VAL A 242 -10.57 -7.47 9.33
C VAL A 242 -11.05 -7.78 7.90
N PRO A 243 -11.77 -6.86 7.23
CA PRO A 243 -12.09 -7.04 5.82
C PRO A 243 -10.83 -7.30 5.00
N SER A 244 -10.82 -8.41 4.26
CA SER A 244 -9.68 -8.82 3.43
C SER A 244 -9.63 -8.04 2.13
N GLU A 245 -9.47 -6.72 2.23
CA GLU A 245 -9.08 -5.86 1.11
C GLU A 245 -7.64 -6.18 0.68
N ASN A 246 -7.09 -5.54 -0.35
CA ASN A 246 -5.72 -5.83 -0.81
C ASN A 246 -4.59 -5.16 -0.01
N ILE A 247 -4.94 -4.41 1.05
CA ILE A 247 -4.00 -3.61 1.84
C ILE A 247 -4.44 -3.46 3.29
N LEU A 248 -3.49 -3.57 4.22
CA LEU A 248 -3.64 -3.24 5.63
C LEU A 248 -2.44 -2.41 6.09
N LEU A 249 -2.71 -1.38 6.89
CA LEU A 249 -1.66 -0.63 7.58
C LEU A 249 -1.64 -0.97 9.07
N GLY A 250 -0.45 -1.13 9.63
CA GLY A 250 -0.22 -1.17 11.06
C GLY A 250 0.55 0.07 11.50
N LEU A 251 -0.06 0.96 12.27
CA LEU A 251 0.64 2.09 12.89
C LEU A 251 1.41 1.56 14.10
N LEU A 252 2.75 1.53 14.02
CA LEU A 252 3.56 0.93 15.09
C LEU A 252 3.79 1.93 16.21
N LYS A 253 3.85 1.43 17.45
CA LYS A 253 4.13 2.21 18.65
C LYS A 253 5.32 3.16 18.43
N GLY A 254 5.16 4.39 18.92
CA GLY A 254 6.21 5.41 18.87
C GLY A 254 6.20 6.30 17.63
N GLU A 255 5.12 6.29 16.84
CA GLU A 255 4.84 7.30 15.79
C GLU A 255 5.81 7.34 14.60
N ASN A 256 6.86 6.49 14.60
CA ASN A 256 7.96 6.58 13.64
C ASN A 256 7.91 5.55 12.51
N ASN A 257 6.97 4.61 12.56
CA ASN A 257 6.89 3.52 11.59
C ASN A 257 5.44 3.17 11.24
N VAL A 258 5.21 2.94 9.95
CA VAL A 258 3.97 2.36 9.42
C VAL A 258 4.30 1.06 8.71
N LEU A 259 3.77 -0.04 9.23
CA LEU A 259 3.70 -1.32 8.52
C LEU A 259 2.71 -1.20 7.38
N VAL A 260 3.12 -1.57 6.17
CA VAL A 260 2.23 -1.72 5.02
C VAL A 260 2.27 -3.18 4.60
N LEU A 261 1.10 -3.83 4.62
CA LEU A 261 0.90 -5.17 4.09
C LEU A 261 0.04 -5.09 2.85
N THR A 262 0.44 -5.77 1.78
CA THR A 262 -0.36 -5.90 0.56
C THR A 262 -0.38 -7.34 0.06
N TRP A 263 -1.46 -7.74 -0.59
CA TRP A 263 -1.62 -9.06 -1.18
C TRP A 263 -2.60 -9.00 -2.36
N PRO A 264 -2.42 -9.86 -3.36
CA PRO A 264 -3.35 -9.95 -4.49
C PRO A 264 -4.72 -10.45 -4.06
N GLU A 265 -5.75 -10.14 -4.85
CA GLU A 265 -7.13 -10.60 -4.59
C GLU A 265 -7.19 -12.12 -4.46
N GLY A 266 -7.98 -12.62 -3.52
CA GLY A 266 -8.07 -14.05 -3.27
C GLY A 266 -8.97 -14.37 -2.09
N LYS A 267 -8.72 -15.54 -1.47
CA LYS A 267 -9.49 -16.02 -0.30
C LYS A 267 -8.77 -15.78 1.02
N GLN A 268 -7.88 -14.79 1.06
CA GLN A 268 -7.10 -14.52 2.25
C GLN A 268 -8.01 -14.07 3.40
N GLN A 269 -7.65 -14.44 4.62
CA GLN A 269 -8.36 -13.99 5.83
C GLN A 269 -7.37 -13.29 6.72
N VAL A 270 -7.69 -12.05 7.10
CA VAL A 270 -6.83 -11.23 7.93
C VAL A 270 -7.43 -11.08 9.32
N LYS A 271 -6.60 -11.30 10.33
CA LYS A 271 -6.94 -11.08 11.73
C LYS A 271 -5.91 -10.21 12.42
N LEU A 272 -6.37 -9.24 13.20
CA LEU A 272 -5.54 -8.56 14.18
C LEU A 272 -5.62 -9.34 15.49
N VAL A 273 -4.47 -9.70 16.06
CA VAL A 273 -4.40 -10.40 17.34
C VAL A 273 -4.03 -9.40 18.42
N LEU A 274 -4.86 -9.31 19.44
CA LEU A 274 -4.74 -8.35 20.52
C LEU A 274 -3.86 -8.96 21.60
N GLY A 275 -2.95 -8.15 22.14
CA GLY A 275 -2.16 -8.55 23.29
C GLY A 275 -2.96 -8.60 24.58
N GLU A 276 -2.26 -8.89 25.66
CA GLU A 276 -2.83 -8.87 27.01
C GLU A 276 -3.54 -7.54 27.30
N PRO A 277 -4.64 -7.53 28.07
CA PRO A 277 -5.40 -6.33 28.41
C PRO A 277 -4.62 -5.46 29.43
N ARG A 278 -3.60 -4.76 28.92
CA ARG A 278 -2.80 -3.72 29.62
C ARG A 278 -2.97 -2.39 28.89
N GLU A 279 -2.78 -1.28 29.58
CA GLU A 279 -2.84 0.07 28.99
C GLU A 279 -1.43 0.64 28.70
N PRO A 280 -1.12 1.13 27.48
CA PRO A 280 -1.94 1.02 26.28
C PRO A 280 -1.92 -0.42 25.75
N ARG A 281 -3.09 -0.91 25.31
CA ARG A 281 -3.20 -2.22 24.66
C ARG A 281 -2.68 -2.11 23.24
N LEU A 282 -2.00 -3.14 22.75
CA LEU A 282 -1.48 -3.19 21.38
C LEU A 282 -2.04 -4.42 20.68
N PHE A 283 -2.10 -4.38 19.35
CA PHE A 283 -2.09 -5.62 18.57
C PHE A 283 -0.68 -6.16 18.57
N GLU A 284 -0.53 -7.45 18.87
CA GLU A 284 0.77 -8.13 18.91
C GLU A 284 1.14 -8.71 17.56
N SER A 285 0.15 -8.95 16.70
CA SER A 285 0.39 -9.51 15.38
C SER A 285 -0.78 -9.31 14.41
N VAL A 286 -0.46 -9.43 13.12
CA VAL A 286 -1.42 -9.64 12.03
C VAL A 286 -1.28 -11.09 11.58
N ASP A 287 -2.37 -11.86 11.66
CA ASP A 287 -2.44 -13.22 11.15
C ASP A 287 -3.13 -13.22 9.78
N LEU A 288 -2.42 -13.69 8.75
CA LEU A 288 -2.92 -13.80 7.40
C LEU A 288 -2.98 -15.26 7.00
N LYS A 289 -4.19 -15.80 6.81
CA LYS A 289 -4.35 -17.05 6.08
C LYS A 289 -4.22 -16.76 4.59
N HIS A 290 -3.34 -17.49 3.91
CA HIS A 290 -3.15 -17.35 2.46
C HIS A 290 -3.88 -18.46 1.70
N ASP A 291 -4.03 -18.24 0.41
CA ASP A 291 -4.52 -19.20 -0.59
C ASP A 291 -3.41 -19.62 -1.56
N GLY A 292 -2.16 -19.51 -1.12
CA GLY A 292 -0.94 -19.86 -1.89
C GLY A 292 -0.33 -18.67 -2.63
N ARG A 293 -0.96 -17.49 -2.56
CA ARG A 293 -0.43 -16.27 -3.15
C ARG A 293 0.60 -15.57 -2.25
N SER A 294 1.47 -14.79 -2.89
CA SER A 294 2.45 -13.95 -2.21
C SER A 294 1.80 -12.92 -1.28
N ILE A 295 2.48 -12.64 -0.18
CA ILE A 295 2.19 -11.51 0.71
C ILE A 295 3.41 -10.60 0.69
N TYR A 296 3.18 -9.31 0.57
CA TYR A 296 4.22 -8.31 0.55
C TYR A 296 4.13 -7.46 1.80
N LEU A 297 5.27 -7.17 2.41
CA LEU A 297 5.35 -6.30 3.58
C LEU A 297 6.45 -5.26 3.41
N THR A 298 6.25 -4.10 4.02
CA THR A 298 7.30 -3.08 4.16
C THR A 298 7.06 -2.22 5.39
N LEU A 299 8.12 -1.54 5.83
CA LEU A 299 8.12 -0.58 6.93
C LEU A 299 8.47 0.81 6.39
N LEU A 300 7.49 1.70 6.36
CA LEU A 300 7.71 3.10 6.04
C LEU A 300 8.13 3.84 7.32
N SER A 301 9.36 4.35 7.35
CA SER A 301 9.96 4.97 8.53
C SER A 301 10.24 6.46 8.32
N ALA A 302 9.73 7.30 9.22
CA ALA A 302 10.17 8.69 9.40
C ALA A 302 9.73 9.17 10.80
N PRO A 303 10.44 10.11 11.44
CA PRO A 303 10.00 10.66 12.71
C PRO A 303 8.60 11.26 12.61
N GLY A 304 7.65 10.81 13.44
CA GLY A 304 6.26 11.29 13.39
C GLY A 304 5.52 11.03 12.08
N VAL A 305 5.86 9.94 11.36
CA VAL A 305 5.23 9.51 10.10
C VAL A 305 3.74 9.19 10.24
N TRP A 306 3.27 8.98 11.46
CA TRP A 306 1.87 9.01 11.86
C TRP A 306 1.77 9.69 13.24
N HIS A 307 0.57 10.10 13.65
CA HIS A 307 0.39 10.78 14.94
C HIS A 307 -0.97 10.52 15.58
N LYS A 308 -1.00 10.46 16.91
CA LYS A 308 -2.24 10.41 17.69
C LYS A 308 -2.48 11.74 18.40
N GLU A 309 -3.51 12.46 17.97
CA GLU A 309 -3.91 13.73 18.55
C GLU A 309 -5.12 13.55 19.48
N ARG A 310 -4.97 13.89 20.76
CA ARG A 310 -6.08 13.86 21.73
C ARG A 310 -6.97 15.09 21.56
N LEU A 311 -8.25 14.87 21.21
CA LEU A 311 -9.18 15.98 20.98
C LEU A 311 -9.73 16.53 22.30
N LEU A 312 -9.31 17.74 22.65
CA LEU A 312 -9.70 18.40 23.90
C LEU A 312 -10.95 19.27 23.73
N PRO A 313 -11.78 19.45 24.78
CA PRO A 313 -12.92 20.37 24.73
C PRO A 313 -12.55 21.81 24.32
N SER A 314 -11.31 22.23 24.56
CA SER A 314 -10.77 23.53 24.14
C SER A 314 -10.72 23.73 22.62
N TYR A 315 -10.88 22.68 21.81
CA TYR A 315 -10.88 22.75 20.34
C TYR A 315 -12.22 23.25 19.79
N LEU A 316 -13.26 23.29 20.64
CA LEU A 316 -14.61 23.66 20.24
C LEU A 316 -14.66 25.12 19.78
N GLU A 317 -15.06 25.30 18.52
CA GLU A 317 -15.24 26.57 17.82
C GLU A 317 -13.98 27.45 17.72
N ARG A 318 -12.79 26.85 17.94
CA ARG A 318 -11.49 27.53 17.88
C ARG A 318 -10.59 26.93 16.82
N ASP A 319 -9.71 27.75 16.27
CA ASP A 319 -8.60 27.27 15.46
C ASP A 319 -7.47 26.90 16.43
N VAL A 320 -7.08 25.64 16.44
CA VAL A 320 -6.04 25.11 17.34
C VAL A 320 -4.90 24.58 16.48
N ALA A 321 -3.72 25.16 16.64
CA ALA A 321 -2.47 24.58 16.14
C ALA A 321 -2.03 23.47 17.10
N ILE A 322 -1.73 22.30 16.57
CA ILE A 322 -1.18 21.19 17.36
C ILE A 322 0.35 21.15 17.22
N ASN A 323 1.01 20.49 18.16
CA ASN A 323 2.49 20.45 18.20
C ASN A 323 3.11 19.47 17.18
N TRP A 324 2.30 18.66 16.49
CA TRP A 324 2.78 17.77 15.44
C TRP A 324 2.94 18.48 14.10
N LYS A 325 4.06 18.18 13.43
CA LYS A 325 4.39 18.67 12.08
C LYS A 325 4.48 17.49 11.13
N ARG A 326 3.92 17.66 9.93
CA ARG A 326 4.03 16.64 8.87
C ARG A 326 5.50 16.45 8.47
N PRO A 327 6.04 15.23 8.42
CA PRO A 327 7.44 15.01 8.04
C PRO A 327 7.74 15.33 6.58
N PHE A 328 6.73 15.22 5.73
CA PHE A 328 6.81 15.50 4.30
C PHE A 328 5.43 15.82 3.73
N SER A 329 5.39 16.38 2.53
CA SER A 329 4.14 16.59 1.79
C SER A 329 3.57 15.26 1.29
N ALA A 330 2.29 15.00 1.59
CA ALA A 330 1.54 13.83 1.12
C ALA A 330 0.04 14.09 1.25
N LYS A 331 -0.81 13.15 0.82
CA LYS A 331 -2.24 13.17 1.18
C LYS A 331 -2.42 12.63 2.59
N TRP A 332 -2.24 13.52 3.56
CA TRP A 332 -2.51 13.27 4.96
C TRP A 332 -4.01 13.22 5.22
N LYS A 333 -4.42 12.33 6.11
CA LYS A 333 -5.80 12.10 6.51
C LYS A 333 -5.91 11.99 8.04
N THR A 334 -7.13 12.16 8.53
CA THR A 334 -7.57 11.73 9.85
C THR A 334 -9.03 11.28 9.82
N GLN A 335 -9.52 10.66 10.90
CA GLN A 335 -10.91 10.33 11.13
C GLN A 335 -11.47 11.13 12.31
N LEU A 336 -12.64 11.73 12.13
CA LEU A 336 -13.33 12.55 13.13
C LEU A 336 -14.81 12.14 13.21
N LEU A 337 -15.44 12.37 14.36
CA LEU A 337 -16.87 12.11 14.51
C LEU A 337 -17.70 13.21 13.83
N GLU A 338 -18.42 12.88 12.77
CA GLU A 338 -19.39 13.76 12.09
C GLU A 338 -20.77 13.10 12.15
N ALA A 339 -21.77 13.81 12.69
CA ALA A 339 -23.16 13.33 12.76
C ALA A 339 -23.32 11.89 13.35
N GLY A 340 -22.46 11.51 14.30
CA GLY A 340 -22.51 10.21 14.97
C GLY A 340 -21.74 9.09 14.26
N VAL A 341 -21.13 9.34 13.10
CA VAL A 341 -20.31 8.37 12.37
C VAL A 341 -18.85 8.83 12.29
N LYS A 342 -17.92 7.87 12.25
CA LYS A 342 -16.50 8.14 12.08
C LYS A 342 -16.22 8.46 10.61
N THR A 343 -15.95 9.72 10.29
CA THR A 343 -15.75 10.22 8.92
C THR A 343 -14.30 10.63 8.68
N THR A 344 -13.79 10.27 7.50
CA THR A 344 -12.44 10.54 7.04
C THR A 344 -12.32 11.93 6.44
N TYR A 345 -11.32 12.67 6.89
CA TYR A 345 -10.97 14.00 6.41
C TYR A 345 -9.56 14.00 5.85
N LYS A 346 -9.38 14.57 4.66
CA LYS A 346 -8.06 14.85 4.08
C LYS A 346 -7.63 16.22 4.55
N PHE A 347 -6.42 16.36 5.08
CA PHE A 347 -5.89 17.68 5.41
C PHE A 347 -5.83 18.54 4.14
N ARG A 348 -6.35 19.77 4.23
CA ARG A 348 -6.26 20.78 3.17
C ARG A 348 -5.01 21.63 3.33
N GLU A 349 -4.64 22.39 2.31
CA GLU A 349 -3.52 23.36 2.40
C GLU A 349 -3.96 24.75 2.91
N SER A 350 -5.25 24.92 3.22
CA SER A 350 -5.76 26.17 3.77
C SER A 350 -7.13 25.98 4.41
N LYS A 351 -7.43 26.88 5.35
CA LYS A 351 -8.74 27.00 5.99
C LYS A 351 -9.80 27.38 4.95
N ASN A 352 -10.88 26.60 4.89
CA ASN A 352 -11.97 26.83 3.94
C ASN A 352 -13.31 26.44 4.54
N LYS A 353 -14.39 27.10 4.11
CA LYS A 353 -15.76 26.65 4.40
C LYS A 353 -16.18 25.56 3.41
N ILE A 354 -16.96 24.60 3.89
CA ILE A 354 -17.59 23.57 3.08
C ILE A 354 -19.07 23.47 3.40
N TRP A 355 -19.79 22.85 2.47
CA TRP A 355 -21.18 22.47 2.66
C TRP A 355 -21.30 20.96 2.42
N ARG A 356 -21.97 20.25 3.34
CA ARG A 356 -22.43 18.87 3.14
C ARG A 356 -23.95 18.84 3.26
N ALA A 357 -24.61 17.94 2.54
CA ALA A 357 -26.07 17.89 2.49
C ALA A 357 -26.73 17.74 3.88
N ILE A 358 -26.21 16.85 4.72
CA ILE A 358 -26.75 16.58 6.06
C ILE A 358 -26.24 17.61 7.07
N THR A 359 -24.94 17.94 7.01
CA THR A 359 -24.28 18.77 8.03
C THR A 359 -24.43 20.28 7.77
N GLY A 360 -24.84 20.70 6.57
CA GLY A 360 -24.93 22.10 6.15
C GLY A 360 -23.56 22.77 5.97
N ASN A 361 -23.51 24.11 6.08
CA ASN A 361 -22.27 24.89 5.99
C ASN A 361 -21.45 24.83 7.30
N TYR A 362 -20.15 24.60 7.21
CA TYR A 362 -19.21 24.69 8.32
C TYR A 362 -17.76 24.87 7.83
N THR A 363 -16.84 25.26 8.72
CA THR A 363 -15.42 25.33 8.38
C THR A 363 -14.82 23.93 8.35
N TYR A 364 -14.06 23.60 7.31
CA TYR A 364 -13.40 22.30 7.19
C TYR A 364 -12.50 22.04 8.41
N PRO A 365 -12.55 20.85 9.03
CA PRO A 365 -12.07 20.68 10.40
C PRO A 365 -10.56 20.58 10.51
N VAL A 366 -9.84 20.27 9.42
CA VAL A 366 -8.40 20.02 9.45
C VAL A 366 -7.68 20.58 8.23
N TRP A 367 -6.59 21.32 8.44
CA TRP A 367 -5.75 21.85 7.37
C TRP A 367 -4.32 22.07 7.84
N PHE A 368 -3.44 22.29 6.87
CA PHE A 368 -2.09 22.77 7.07
C PHE A 368 -2.02 24.24 6.70
N GLU A 369 -1.21 25.01 7.42
CA GLU A 369 -0.82 26.37 7.06
C GLU A 369 0.70 26.48 7.27
N GLY A 370 1.45 26.43 6.17
CA GLY A 370 2.89 26.19 6.20
C GLY A 370 3.22 24.82 6.81
N GLU A 371 4.06 24.81 7.85
CA GLU A 371 4.46 23.62 8.60
C GLU A 371 3.50 23.28 9.76
N ASN A 372 2.55 24.16 10.05
CA ASN A 372 1.65 24.01 11.18
C ASN A 372 0.43 23.19 10.80
N THR A 373 0.00 22.34 11.73
CA THR A 373 -1.19 21.50 11.61
C THR A 373 -2.31 22.08 12.45
N PHE A 374 -3.46 22.34 11.84
CA PHE A 374 -4.58 23.00 12.49
C PHE A 374 -5.84 22.14 12.55
N TYR A 375 -6.56 22.29 13.67
CA TYR A 375 -7.92 21.80 13.86
C TYR A 375 -8.89 22.97 14.05
N ARG A 376 -10.10 22.85 13.51
CA ARG A 376 -11.26 23.64 13.93
C ARG A 376 -12.47 22.73 14.07
N LEU A 377 -12.70 22.30 15.30
CA LEU A 377 -13.81 21.42 15.65
C LEU A 377 -14.99 22.28 16.09
N GLY A 378 -16.21 21.82 15.85
CA GLY A 378 -17.42 22.60 16.08
C GLY A 378 -18.55 21.72 16.58
N LYS A 379 -19.74 22.28 16.77
CA LYS A 379 -20.90 21.47 17.23
C LYS A 379 -21.23 20.29 16.31
N LYS A 380 -20.95 20.45 15.01
CA LYS A 380 -21.20 19.45 13.95
C LYS A 380 -20.14 18.34 13.91
N ILE A 381 -18.92 18.67 14.31
CA ILE A 381 -17.77 17.76 14.38
C ILE A 381 -17.12 18.01 15.75
N PRO A 382 -17.68 17.43 16.82
CA PRO A 382 -17.26 17.76 18.18
C PRO A 382 -15.85 17.21 18.48
N PRO A 383 -15.09 17.86 19.38
CA PRO A 383 -13.81 17.35 19.85
C PRO A 383 -14.01 16.18 20.81
N LYS A 384 -14.23 14.98 20.25
CA LYS A 384 -14.46 13.75 21.01
C LYS A 384 -13.43 12.69 20.64
N GLY A 385 -12.81 12.10 21.65
CA GLY A 385 -11.87 11.00 21.50
C GLY A 385 -10.53 11.45 20.94
N GLU A 386 -10.05 10.74 19.94
CA GLU A 386 -8.72 10.90 19.37
C GLU A 386 -8.82 11.05 17.85
N SER A 387 -7.83 11.70 17.27
CA SER A 387 -7.66 11.89 15.83
C SER A 387 -6.35 11.23 15.42
N ILE A 388 -6.45 10.22 14.53
CA ILE A 388 -5.29 9.48 14.04
C ILE A 388 -4.86 10.07 12.70
N ILE A 389 -3.69 10.70 12.67
CA ILE A 389 -3.11 11.34 11.49
C ILE A 389 -2.15 10.39 10.79
N TYR A 390 -2.37 10.15 9.50
CA TYR A 390 -1.54 9.26 8.67
C TYR A 390 -1.66 9.63 7.20
N PHE A 391 -0.90 8.98 6.32
CA PHE A 391 -0.86 9.26 4.88
C PHE A 391 -1.04 7.99 4.06
N LEU A 392 -1.57 8.14 2.84
CA LEU A 392 -1.80 7.00 1.93
C LEU A 392 -1.22 7.23 0.53
N GLU A 393 -1.32 8.45 0.02
CA GLU A 393 -1.05 8.76 -1.39
C GLU A 393 -0.07 9.93 -1.51
N ARG A 394 0.65 9.97 -2.62
CA ARG A 394 1.51 11.10 -2.99
C ARG A 394 0.71 12.40 -3.19
N LYS A 395 1.28 13.52 -2.74
CA LYS A 395 0.89 14.89 -3.08
C LYS A 395 2.09 15.81 -2.84
N ASN A 396 2.76 16.21 -3.92
CA ASN A 396 4.05 16.91 -3.86
C ASN A 396 5.07 16.17 -2.97
N THR A 397 4.97 14.84 -2.93
CA THR A 397 5.77 13.97 -2.07
C THR A 397 7.16 13.83 -2.68
N PRO A 398 8.24 13.98 -1.90
CA PRO A 398 9.60 13.76 -2.39
C PRO A 398 9.76 12.37 -3.00
N VAL A 399 10.58 12.25 -4.06
CA VAL A 399 10.72 11.00 -4.83
C VAL A 399 11.29 9.85 -3.98
N TRP A 400 12.11 10.18 -2.99
CA TRP A 400 12.71 9.25 -2.04
C TRP A 400 11.73 8.74 -0.97
N VAL A 401 10.52 9.31 -0.89
CA VAL A 401 9.46 8.82 0.01
C VAL A 401 8.51 7.92 -0.76
N SER A 402 8.39 6.68 -0.29
CA SER A 402 7.34 5.75 -0.71
C SER A 402 6.06 6.00 0.10
N THR A 403 4.91 5.89 -0.56
CA THR A 403 3.59 5.93 0.11
C THR A 403 2.94 4.55 0.07
N PRO A 404 1.99 4.24 0.97
CA PRO A 404 1.28 2.96 0.92
C PRO A 404 0.68 2.62 -0.45
N VAL A 405 0.22 3.62 -1.20
CA VAL A 405 -0.29 3.42 -2.57
C VAL A 405 0.82 3.18 -3.61
N ASP A 406 2.04 3.70 -3.40
CA ASP A 406 3.17 3.36 -4.26
C ASP A 406 3.58 1.89 -4.06
N ILE A 407 3.64 1.44 -2.80
CA ILE A 407 3.90 0.04 -2.44
C ILE A 407 2.86 -0.86 -3.09
N MET A 408 1.57 -0.53 -2.95
CA MET A 408 0.48 -1.31 -3.58
C MET A 408 0.64 -1.42 -5.10
N LYS A 409 1.06 -0.34 -5.78
CA LYS A 409 1.30 -0.36 -7.23
C LYS A 409 2.52 -1.18 -7.63
N GLU A 410 3.56 -1.17 -6.81
CA GLU A 410 4.77 -1.97 -7.02
C GLU A 410 4.49 -3.46 -6.84
N THR A 411 3.69 -3.82 -5.84
CA THR A 411 3.42 -5.23 -5.48
C THR A 411 2.28 -5.86 -6.27
N LEU A 412 1.18 -5.14 -6.51
CA LEU A 412 -0.03 -5.67 -7.17
C LEU A 412 -0.11 -5.30 -8.66
N GLY A 413 0.75 -4.39 -9.11
CA GLY A 413 0.71 -3.84 -10.45
C GLY A 413 -0.32 -2.71 -10.61
N ARG A 414 -0.04 -1.84 -11.60
CA ARG A 414 -0.83 -0.61 -11.82
C ARG A 414 -2.28 -0.89 -12.20
N GLN A 415 -2.54 -1.88 -13.05
CA GLN A 415 -3.87 -2.18 -13.54
C GLN A 415 -4.83 -2.60 -12.42
N VAL A 416 -4.37 -3.47 -11.50
CA VAL A 416 -5.15 -3.88 -10.33
C VAL A 416 -5.39 -2.67 -9.42
N CYS A 417 -4.36 -1.87 -9.19
CA CYS A 417 -4.47 -0.67 -8.38
C CYS A 417 -5.42 0.37 -8.96
N ASP A 418 -5.51 0.53 -10.27
CA ASP A 418 -6.44 1.50 -10.88
C ASP A 418 -7.90 1.15 -10.58
N THR A 419 -8.23 -0.15 -10.51
CA THR A 419 -9.53 -0.65 -10.07
C THR A 419 -9.77 -0.41 -8.58
N ILE A 420 -8.82 -0.78 -7.72
CA ILE A 420 -8.92 -0.59 -6.26
C ILE A 420 -9.04 0.89 -5.90
N LEU A 421 -8.21 1.71 -6.55
CA LEU A 421 -8.17 3.14 -6.27
C LEU A 421 -9.40 3.84 -6.83
N ASP A 422 -9.95 3.40 -7.96
CA ASP A 422 -11.09 4.01 -8.65
C ASP A 422 -10.99 5.55 -8.73
N LEU A 423 -9.88 6.04 -9.29
CA LEU A 423 -9.65 7.49 -9.42
C LEU A 423 -10.79 8.19 -10.16
N ALA A 424 -11.46 7.49 -11.07
CA ALA A 424 -12.59 8.00 -11.83
C ALA A 424 -13.89 8.08 -10.98
N GLY A 425 -14.12 7.15 -10.06
CA GLY A 425 -15.25 7.19 -9.12
C GLY A 425 -15.04 8.15 -7.96
N ARG A 426 -13.78 8.45 -7.58
CA ARG A 426 -13.46 9.50 -6.59
C ARG A 426 -13.74 10.92 -7.09
N LYS A 427 -13.78 11.13 -8.41
CA LYS A 427 -14.18 12.43 -8.96
C LYS A 427 -15.67 12.58 -8.74
N LEU A 428 -16.09 13.73 -8.22
CA LEU A 428 -17.50 14.04 -8.05
C LEU A 428 -18.18 13.97 -9.43
N ARG A 429 -18.84 12.85 -9.72
CA ARG A 429 -19.71 12.73 -10.89
C ARG A 429 -21.01 13.38 -10.48
N SER A 430 -21.18 14.64 -10.85
CA SER A 430 -22.51 15.21 -10.83
C SER A 430 -23.38 14.33 -11.72
N HIS A 431 -24.46 13.76 -11.19
CA HIS A 431 -25.43 12.94 -11.94
C HIS A 431 -26.19 13.82 -12.93
N HIS A 432 -25.49 14.28 -13.96
CA HIS A 432 -26.01 15.08 -15.04
C HIS A 432 -25.66 14.38 -16.34
N ARG A 433 -26.55 14.44 -17.33
CA ARG A 433 -26.28 13.92 -18.68
C ARG A 433 -25.07 14.60 -19.33
N ARG A 434 -24.65 15.75 -18.81
CA ARG A 434 -23.53 16.59 -19.26
C ARG A 434 -22.24 16.27 -18.48
N ALA A 435 -21.68 15.08 -18.69
CA ALA A 435 -20.34 14.75 -18.20
C ALA A 435 -19.31 15.64 -18.91
N GLY A 436 -18.97 16.81 -18.34
CA GLY A 436 -17.91 17.68 -18.86
C GLY A 436 -18.13 19.19 -18.73
N LEU A 437 -19.36 19.67 -18.48
CA LEU A 437 -19.68 21.12 -18.48
C LEU A 437 -19.73 21.77 -17.09
N GLY A 438 -19.02 21.21 -16.11
CA GLY A 438 -18.81 21.81 -14.79
C GLY A 438 -19.22 20.92 -13.62
N ILE A 439 -18.54 21.11 -12.48
CA ILE A 439 -18.81 20.39 -11.22
C ILE A 439 -20.07 21.00 -10.60
N ARG A 440 -21.23 20.44 -10.86
CA ARG A 440 -22.45 20.78 -10.11
C ARG A 440 -22.49 19.97 -8.81
N ARG A 441 -22.88 20.62 -7.71
CA ARG A 441 -23.09 19.98 -6.40
C ARG A 441 -24.22 18.94 -6.47
N ALA A 442 -24.49 18.23 -5.38
CA ALA A 442 -25.55 17.21 -5.26
C ALA A 442 -26.79 17.54 -6.13
N ALA A 443 -27.28 16.55 -6.88
CA ALA A 443 -28.05 16.76 -8.10
C ALA A 443 -29.28 17.69 -7.96
N THR A 444 -29.89 17.77 -6.79
CA THR A 444 -31.01 18.69 -6.53
C THR A 444 -30.54 20.10 -6.19
N CYS A 445 -29.80 20.30 -5.10
CA CYS A 445 -29.32 21.63 -4.68
C CYS A 445 -28.39 22.29 -5.73
N GLY A 446 -27.57 21.48 -6.41
CA GLY A 446 -26.70 21.95 -7.48
C GLY A 446 -27.47 22.49 -8.69
N CYS A 447 -28.53 21.78 -9.10
CA CYS A 447 -29.40 22.25 -10.18
C CYS A 447 -30.22 23.47 -9.76
N THR A 448 -30.77 23.51 -8.54
CA THR A 448 -31.49 24.69 -8.04
C THR A 448 -30.61 25.94 -8.07
N ALA A 449 -29.39 25.88 -7.52
CA ALA A 449 -28.46 27.01 -7.54
C ALA A 449 -28.09 27.43 -8.98
N ALA A 450 -27.93 26.47 -9.89
CA ALA A 450 -27.63 26.75 -11.29
C ALA A 450 -28.79 27.43 -12.03
N ILE A 451 -30.03 27.04 -11.73
CA ILE A 451 -31.25 27.65 -12.27
C ILE A 451 -31.45 29.04 -11.66
N GLU A 452 -31.23 29.20 -10.35
CA GLU A 452 -31.38 30.48 -9.64
C GLU A 452 -30.53 31.61 -10.24
N VAL A 453 -29.30 31.29 -10.70
CA VAL A 453 -28.44 32.27 -11.41
C VAL A 453 -29.08 32.76 -12.71
N VAL A 454 -29.80 31.90 -13.44
CA VAL A 454 -30.49 32.26 -14.69
C VAL A 454 -31.67 33.19 -14.40
N PHE A 455 -32.49 32.84 -13.41
CA PHE A 455 -33.65 33.65 -13.02
C PHE A 455 -33.24 35.00 -12.42
N LYS A 456 -32.21 35.06 -11.58
CA LYS A 456 -31.69 36.33 -11.04
C LYS A 456 -31.16 37.26 -12.14
N ALA A 457 -30.72 36.70 -13.26
CA ALA A 457 -30.28 37.47 -14.41
C ALA A 457 -31.43 37.85 -15.37
N GLY A 458 -32.68 37.42 -15.12
CA GLY A 458 -33.81 37.63 -16.03
C GLY A 458 -33.64 36.95 -17.40
N ARG A 459 -32.88 35.84 -17.46
CA ARG A 459 -32.52 35.14 -18.70
C ARG A 459 -33.26 33.81 -18.89
N GLU A 460 -34.33 33.55 -18.15
CA GLU A 460 -35.06 32.28 -18.17
C GLU A 460 -35.68 31.96 -19.53
N VAL A 461 -36.12 32.98 -20.29
CA VAL A 461 -36.65 32.78 -21.66
C VAL A 461 -35.52 32.43 -22.63
N GLU A 462 -34.41 33.16 -22.55
CA GLU A 462 -33.23 32.95 -23.42
C GLU A 462 -32.53 31.62 -23.11
N LYS A 463 -32.55 31.17 -21.85
CA LYS A 463 -31.90 29.95 -21.37
C LYS A 463 -32.89 28.85 -21.01
N LYS A 464 -34.07 28.82 -21.64
CA LYS A 464 -35.14 27.86 -21.32
C LYS A 464 -34.68 26.40 -21.44
N GLU A 465 -33.89 26.06 -22.46
CA GLU A 465 -33.36 24.70 -22.67
C GLU A 465 -32.42 24.31 -21.53
N TYR A 466 -31.56 25.22 -21.09
CA TYR A 466 -30.65 24.98 -19.98
C TYR A 466 -31.40 24.69 -18.67
N VAL A 467 -32.47 25.45 -18.40
CA VAL A 467 -33.32 25.26 -17.21
C VAL A 467 -34.06 23.92 -17.29
N ALA A 468 -34.70 23.61 -18.43
CA ALA A 468 -35.40 22.34 -18.64
C ALA A 468 -34.45 21.14 -18.46
N GLU A 469 -33.27 21.18 -19.07
CA GLU A 469 -32.24 20.14 -18.91
C GLU A 469 -31.78 19.99 -17.46
N ALA A 470 -31.63 21.09 -16.72
CA ALA A 470 -31.23 21.04 -15.32
C ALA A 470 -32.32 20.40 -14.43
N VAL A 471 -33.60 20.62 -14.74
CA VAL A 471 -34.73 19.96 -14.06
C VAL A 471 -34.78 18.47 -14.44
N ASP A 472 -34.60 18.12 -15.71
CA ASP A 472 -34.52 16.73 -16.17
C ASP A 472 -33.40 15.95 -15.48
N ASP A 473 -32.24 16.58 -15.30
CA ASP A 473 -31.12 16.02 -14.55
C ASP A 473 -31.52 15.75 -13.08
N MET A 474 -32.29 16.65 -12.44
CA MET A 474 -32.83 16.44 -11.08
C MET A 474 -33.79 15.26 -11.03
N VAL A 475 -34.77 15.22 -11.95
CA VAL A 475 -35.77 14.15 -12.03
C VAL A 475 -35.07 12.81 -12.25
N TYR A 476 -34.15 12.74 -13.21
CA TYR A 476 -33.39 11.53 -13.49
C TYR A 476 -32.63 11.04 -12.25
N PHE A 477 -31.96 11.94 -11.52
CA PHE A 477 -31.29 11.58 -10.28
C PHE A 477 -32.24 11.00 -9.25
N VAL A 478 -33.38 11.66 -9.00
CA VAL A 478 -34.39 11.19 -8.03
C VAL A 478 -34.93 9.83 -8.45
N THR A 479 -35.33 9.64 -9.70
CA THR A 479 -35.87 8.37 -10.20
C THR A 479 -34.85 7.24 -10.08
N ARG A 480 -33.60 7.45 -10.50
CA ARG A 480 -32.56 6.41 -10.37
C ARG A 480 -32.18 6.09 -8.94
N HIS A 481 -32.29 7.06 -8.04
CA HIS A 481 -32.03 6.82 -6.63
C HIS A 481 -33.17 6.00 -6.00
N VAL A 482 -34.42 6.33 -6.34
CA VAL A 482 -35.60 5.57 -5.90
C VAL A 482 -35.58 4.13 -6.43
N GLU A 483 -35.19 3.89 -7.69
CA GLU A 483 -35.08 2.53 -8.25
C GLU A 483 -34.01 1.65 -7.58
N ARG A 484 -33.03 2.26 -6.89
CA ARG A 484 -31.93 1.54 -6.22
C ARG A 484 -32.21 1.20 -4.77
N ILE A 485 -33.21 1.86 -4.17
CA ILE A 485 -33.72 1.60 -2.82
C ILE A 485 -34.80 0.53 -2.95
#